data_AF-A0A2A5KP26-F1
#
_entry.id   AF-A0A2A5KP26-F1
#
_cell.length_a   1.000
_cell.length_b   1.000
_cell.length_c   1.000
_cell.angle_alpha   90.00
_cell.angle_beta   90.00
_cell.angle_gamma   90.00
#
_symmetry.space_group_name_H-M   'P 1'
#
loop_
_entity.id
_entity.type
_entity.pdbx_description
1 polymer ?
#
loop_
_entity_poly.entity_id
_entity_poly.type
_entity_poly.pdbx_seq_one_letter_code
_entity_poly.pdbx_strand_id
1 'polypeptide(L)'
;MTQQEFVSAIEAGLASGQGASFSDIEFSPDELLRSKKKYATQIVPFSLNVKNKTWRGIHFKNCSVTGLAFTGAVLEDCTFENCQLAIQNWESRYSNCKSISCDMRSFSFGADQASNANDFQDVVFEKCSMQASGMDFVVLESASFLNCKLDRAEFRQVTILHSKFVGKLDDVVFGRDYTDKPSRLQAVDFGKATINFSIFPNTHVSDVTAPENPKIHAISRYKEFIADLDRAIQADPGLGDVALTGIFTSEYTADSNFGIVNEDDFRELLKPKGMERLAQMLADPRWKN
;
A
#
# COMPACT_ATOMS: atom_id res chain seq x y z
N MET A 1 -19.46 -23.57 3.15
CA MET A 1 -18.67 -24.45 2.25
C MET A 1 -17.39 -24.86 2.97
N THR A 2 -17.02 -26.14 2.93
CA THR A 2 -15.77 -26.68 3.51
C THR A 2 -14.55 -26.41 2.61
N GLN A 3 -13.32 -26.69 3.08
CA GLN A 3 -12.10 -26.59 2.27
C GLN A 3 -12.25 -27.30 0.93
N GLN A 4 -12.65 -28.55 1.03
CA GLN A 4 -12.57 -29.50 -0.05
C GLN A 4 -13.65 -29.17 -1.06
N GLU A 5 -14.84 -28.77 -0.59
CA GLU A 5 -15.89 -28.23 -1.46
C GLU A 5 -15.41 -26.99 -2.22
N PHE A 6 -14.74 -26.04 -1.55
CA PHE A 6 -14.25 -24.82 -2.19
C PHE A 6 -13.19 -25.10 -3.26
N VAL A 7 -12.15 -25.87 -2.89
CA VAL A 7 -11.08 -26.23 -3.81
C VAL A 7 -11.62 -27.08 -4.95
N SER A 8 -12.45 -28.09 -4.67
CA SER A 8 -13.05 -28.93 -5.71
C SER A 8 -13.99 -28.15 -6.62
N ALA A 9 -14.74 -27.16 -6.12
CA ALA A 9 -15.58 -26.32 -6.95
C ALA A 9 -14.75 -25.46 -7.90
N ILE A 10 -13.63 -24.90 -7.43
CA ILE A 10 -12.67 -24.20 -8.29
C ILE A 10 -12.09 -25.14 -9.34
N GLU A 11 -11.54 -26.29 -8.91
CA GLU A 11 -10.89 -27.25 -9.81
C GLU A 11 -11.86 -27.80 -10.86
N ALA A 12 -13.12 -28.03 -10.50
CA ALA A 12 -14.16 -28.45 -11.43
C ALA A 12 -14.46 -27.36 -12.47
N GLY A 13 -14.56 -26.10 -12.05
CA GLY A 13 -14.72 -24.97 -12.97
C GLY A 13 -13.53 -24.85 -13.94
N LEU A 14 -12.31 -24.94 -13.43
CA LEU A 14 -11.10 -24.90 -14.25
C LEU A 14 -11.03 -26.06 -15.26
N ALA A 15 -11.38 -27.29 -14.84
CA ALA A 15 -11.41 -28.45 -15.71
C ALA A 15 -12.43 -28.33 -16.86
N SER A 16 -13.49 -27.54 -16.68
CA SER A 16 -14.48 -27.28 -17.72
C SER A 16 -14.00 -26.30 -18.81
N GLY A 17 -12.84 -25.66 -18.62
CA GLY A 17 -12.27 -24.68 -19.55
C GLY A 17 -12.96 -23.31 -19.54
N GLN A 18 -13.99 -23.10 -18.72
CA GLN A 18 -14.74 -21.84 -18.63
C GLN A 18 -14.30 -20.93 -17.47
N GLY A 19 -13.25 -21.30 -16.74
CA GLY A 19 -12.95 -20.68 -15.45
C GLY A 19 -13.98 -21.07 -14.38
N ALA A 20 -13.99 -20.37 -13.25
CA ALA A 20 -14.96 -20.61 -12.19
C ALA A 20 -15.57 -19.29 -11.73
N SER A 21 -16.90 -19.22 -11.61
CA SER A 21 -17.58 -18.03 -11.09
C SER A 21 -18.38 -18.38 -9.86
N PHE A 22 -18.23 -17.55 -8.83
CA PHE A 22 -18.85 -17.69 -7.53
C PHE A 22 -19.53 -16.38 -7.18
N SER A 23 -20.79 -16.44 -6.74
CA SER A 23 -21.54 -15.25 -6.35
C SER A 23 -22.30 -15.48 -5.05
N ASP A 24 -22.25 -14.47 -4.17
CA ASP A 24 -22.98 -14.45 -2.89
C ASP A 24 -22.62 -15.65 -1.99
N ILE A 25 -21.35 -16.07 -2.04
CA ILE A 25 -20.83 -17.21 -1.27
C ILE A 25 -20.09 -16.71 -0.05
N GLU A 26 -20.41 -17.30 1.11
CA GLU A 26 -19.59 -17.16 2.32
C GLU A 26 -18.69 -18.38 2.51
N PHE A 27 -17.40 -18.15 2.34
CA PHE A 27 -16.32 -19.06 2.66
C PHE A 27 -15.64 -18.62 3.97
N SER A 28 -15.79 -19.45 5.00
CA SER A 28 -14.97 -19.38 6.20
C SER A 28 -14.77 -20.79 6.76
N PRO A 29 -13.55 -21.17 7.18
CA PRO A 29 -13.33 -22.41 7.90
C PRO A 29 -13.91 -22.36 9.32
N ASP A 30 -14.15 -21.17 9.87
CA ASP A 30 -14.82 -20.98 11.16
C ASP A 30 -16.33 -20.74 10.95
N GLU A 31 -17.16 -21.65 11.47
CA GLU A 31 -18.62 -21.54 11.37
C GLU A 31 -19.17 -20.32 12.10
N LEU A 32 -18.49 -19.81 13.13
CA LEU A 32 -18.90 -18.63 13.88
C LEU A 32 -18.78 -17.34 13.02
N LEU A 33 -17.92 -17.37 12.00
CA LEU A 33 -17.68 -16.24 11.10
C LEU A 33 -18.62 -16.24 9.88
N ARG A 34 -19.18 -17.39 9.50
CA ARG A 34 -20.21 -17.52 8.44
C ARG A 34 -21.57 -16.86 8.77
N SER A 35 -21.70 -16.23 9.94
CA SER A 35 -22.96 -15.60 10.39
C SER A 35 -22.80 -14.15 10.81
N LYS A 36 -21.58 -13.61 10.78
CA LYS A 36 -21.29 -12.27 11.31
C LYS A 36 -20.36 -11.50 10.39
N LYS A 37 -20.94 -10.62 9.56
CA LYS A 37 -20.29 -9.55 8.76
C LYS A 37 -19.34 -8.60 9.53
N LYS A 38 -19.09 -8.83 10.83
CA LYS A 38 -18.46 -7.88 11.76
C LYS A 38 -17.11 -8.31 12.35
N TYR A 39 -16.55 -9.45 11.96
CA TYR A 39 -15.29 -9.93 12.54
C TYR A 39 -14.23 -10.15 11.48
N ALA A 40 -13.44 -9.11 11.23
CA ALA A 40 -12.19 -9.16 10.45
C ALA A 40 -10.97 -8.70 11.27
N THR A 41 -11.16 -8.39 12.57
CA THR A 41 -10.11 -7.88 13.47
C THR A 41 -9.65 -8.89 14.51
N GLN A 42 -10.31 -10.05 14.63
CA GLN A 42 -9.80 -11.17 15.40
C GLN A 42 -9.04 -12.08 14.45
N ILE A 43 -7.79 -12.41 14.81
CA ILE A 43 -6.93 -13.37 14.13
C ILE A 43 -7.67 -14.70 14.08
N VAL A 44 -8.40 -14.93 12.99
CA VAL A 44 -8.90 -16.25 12.67
C VAL A 44 -7.66 -17.07 12.41
N PRO A 45 -7.45 -18.22 13.08
CA PRO A 45 -6.41 -19.12 12.66
C PRO A 45 -6.68 -19.47 11.20
N PHE A 46 -5.74 -19.12 10.31
CA PHE A 46 -5.78 -19.50 8.90
C PHE A 46 -5.58 -21.01 8.82
N SER A 47 -6.65 -21.75 9.07
CA SER A 47 -6.64 -23.20 9.20
C SER A 47 -6.63 -23.90 7.85
N LEU A 48 -6.87 -23.15 6.77
CA LEU A 48 -7.01 -23.69 5.44
C LEU A 48 -5.81 -23.38 4.54
N ASN A 49 -4.97 -24.37 4.28
CA ASN A 49 -3.79 -24.16 3.46
C ASN A 49 -4.05 -24.62 2.01
N VAL A 50 -3.97 -23.69 1.06
CA VAL A 50 -3.91 -23.96 -0.38
C VAL A 50 -2.46 -23.80 -0.81
N LYS A 51 -1.82 -24.92 -1.15
CA LYS A 51 -0.39 -24.95 -1.49
C LYS A 51 -0.17 -25.29 -2.95
N ASN A 52 0.71 -24.53 -3.63
CA ASN A 52 1.21 -24.81 -4.98
C ASN A 52 0.10 -25.08 -6.00
N LYS A 53 -0.95 -24.26 -5.96
CA LYS A 53 -2.08 -24.33 -6.90
C LYS A 53 -2.01 -23.18 -7.89
N THR A 54 -2.28 -23.47 -9.15
CA THR A 54 -2.48 -22.45 -10.18
C THR A 54 -3.96 -22.37 -10.53
N TRP A 55 -4.51 -21.18 -10.40
CA TRP A 55 -5.92 -20.87 -10.61
C TRP A 55 -6.03 -19.75 -11.63
N ARG A 56 -6.86 -19.95 -12.66
CA ARG A 56 -6.97 -19.02 -13.80
C ARG A 56 -8.42 -18.65 -14.07
N GLY A 57 -8.69 -17.37 -14.36
CA GLY A 57 -10.03 -16.95 -14.79
C GLY A 57 -11.12 -17.16 -13.73
N ILE A 58 -10.78 -17.04 -12.44
CA ILE A 58 -11.77 -17.17 -11.37
C ILE A 58 -12.41 -15.81 -11.11
N HIS A 59 -13.73 -15.78 -10.99
CA HIS A 59 -14.49 -14.59 -10.64
C HIS A 59 -15.29 -14.81 -9.35
N PHE A 60 -14.94 -14.07 -8.29
CA PHE A 60 -15.72 -13.96 -7.07
C PHE A 60 -16.49 -12.65 -7.05
N LYS A 61 -17.81 -12.72 -6.83
CA LYS A 61 -18.68 -11.54 -6.70
C LYS A 61 -19.51 -11.59 -5.43
N ASN A 62 -19.50 -10.52 -4.64
CA ASN A 62 -20.22 -10.43 -3.38
C ASN A 62 -19.88 -11.58 -2.41
N CYS A 63 -18.66 -12.09 -2.46
CA CYS A 63 -18.25 -13.23 -1.65
C CYS A 63 -17.53 -12.80 -0.38
N SER A 64 -17.65 -13.59 0.68
CA SER A 64 -16.74 -13.51 1.83
C SER A 64 -15.74 -14.66 1.71
N VAL A 65 -14.46 -14.35 1.53
CA VAL A 65 -13.38 -15.33 1.38
C VAL A 65 -12.40 -15.13 2.52
N THR A 66 -12.58 -15.91 3.58
CA THR A 66 -11.88 -15.70 4.86
C THR A 66 -11.22 -16.98 5.37
N GLY A 67 -10.14 -16.83 6.15
CA GLY A 67 -9.44 -17.95 6.81
C GLY A 67 -8.62 -18.84 5.86
N LEU A 68 -8.30 -18.34 4.67
CA LEU A 68 -7.43 -19.01 3.70
C LEU A 68 -5.97 -18.62 3.91
N ALA A 69 -5.06 -19.59 3.80
CA ALA A 69 -3.63 -19.41 3.66
C ALA A 69 -3.20 -19.94 2.29
N PHE A 70 -2.66 -19.07 1.47
CA PHE A 70 -2.05 -19.39 0.18
C PHE A 70 -0.53 -19.47 0.36
N THR A 71 0.05 -20.59 -0.05
CA THR A 71 1.51 -20.77 -0.07
C THR A 71 1.93 -21.26 -1.44
N GLY A 72 2.75 -20.49 -2.17
CA GLY A 72 3.12 -20.87 -3.53
C GLY A 72 1.94 -20.87 -4.51
N ALA A 73 0.83 -20.21 -4.17
CA ALA A 73 -0.35 -20.16 -5.03
C ALA A 73 -0.14 -19.16 -6.17
N VAL A 74 -0.65 -19.49 -7.35
CA VAL A 74 -0.61 -18.62 -8.52
C VAL A 74 -2.05 -18.35 -8.96
N LEU A 75 -2.45 -17.08 -8.94
CA LEU A 75 -3.74 -16.63 -9.43
C LEU A 75 -3.51 -15.79 -10.68
N GLU A 76 -4.13 -16.17 -11.79
CA GLU A 76 -4.01 -15.47 -13.07
C GLU A 76 -5.39 -15.10 -13.61
N ASP A 77 -5.53 -13.91 -14.17
CA ASP A 77 -6.77 -13.44 -14.80
C ASP A 77 -8.00 -13.54 -13.86
N CYS A 78 -7.79 -13.43 -12.54
CA CYS A 78 -8.85 -13.56 -11.54
C CYS A 78 -9.46 -12.20 -11.19
N THR A 79 -10.75 -12.18 -10.89
CA THR A 79 -11.48 -10.98 -10.46
C THR A 79 -12.20 -11.22 -9.13
N PHE A 80 -12.07 -10.26 -8.22
CA PHE A 80 -12.79 -10.19 -6.97
C PHE A 80 -13.60 -8.89 -6.95
N GLU A 81 -14.93 -8.97 -6.90
CA GLU A 81 -15.84 -7.82 -6.92
C GLU A 81 -16.71 -7.81 -5.66
N ASN A 82 -16.68 -6.71 -4.91
CA ASN A 82 -17.45 -6.53 -3.66
C ASN A 82 -17.21 -7.65 -2.64
N CYS A 83 -15.97 -8.15 -2.56
CA CYS A 83 -15.62 -9.25 -1.67
C CYS A 83 -15.02 -8.79 -0.34
N GLN A 84 -15.19 -9.58 0.71
CA GLN A 84 -14.36 -9.51 1.91
C GLN A 84 -13.22 -10.53 1.78
N LEU A 85 -11.98 -10.07 1.77
CA LEU A 85 -10.80 -10.90 1.58
C LEU A 85 -9.95 -10.90 2.86
N ALA A 86 -10.02 -12.00 3.61
CA ALA A 86 -9.16 -12.26 4.76
C ALA A 86 -8.30 -13.50 4.47
N ILE A 87 -7.25 -13.28 3.67
CA ILE A 87 -6.38 -14.31 3.11
C ILE A 87 -4.95 -14.02 3.53
N GLN A 88 -4.25 -15.05 4.02
CA GLN A 88 -2.82 -15.00 4.25
C GLN A 88 -2.08 -15.51 3.02
N ASN A 89 -1.02 -14.83 2.60
CA ASN A 89 -0.26 -15.18 1.40
C ASN A 89 1.22 -15.29 1.75
N TRP A 90 1.85 -16.34 1.25
CA TRP A 90 3.31 -16.51 1.22
C TRP A 90 3.72 -17.09 -0.12
N GLU A 91 4.82 -16.60 -0.69
CA GLU A 91 5.34 -17.06 -1.99
C GLU A 91 4.25 -17.08 -3.08
N SER A 92 3.23 -16.24 -2.96
CA SER A 92 2.05 -16.29 -3.83
C SER A 92 2.16 -15.22 -4.91
N ARG A 93 1.70 -15.57 -6.12
CA ARG A 93 1.71 -14.69 -7.29
C ARG A 93 0.30 -14.39 -7.75
N TYR A 94 0.05 -13.12 -8.04
CA TYR A 94 -1.16 -12.63 -8.69
C TYR A 94 -0.77 -11.95 -9.99
N SER A 95 -1.27 -12.43 -11.13
CA SER A 95 -1.03 -11.81 -12.44
C SER A 95 -2.34 -11.46 -13.15
N ASN A 96 -2.41 -10.27 -13.77
CA ASN A 96 -3.60 -9.78 -14.49
C ASN A 96 -4.89 -9.84 -13.64
N CYS A 97 -4.77 -9.71 -12.32
CA CYS A 97 -5.88 -9.84 -11.40
C CYS A 97 -6.54 -8.49 -11.10
N LYS A 98 -7.81 -8.52 -10.70
CA LYS A 98 -8.56 -7.32 -10.30
C LYS A 98 -9.28 -7.53 -8.98
N SER A 99 -9.14 -6.58 -8.07
CA SER A 99 -9.96 -6.49 -6.86
C SER A 99 -10.70 -5.15 -6.90
N ILE A 100 -12.03 -5.21 -6.91
CA ILE A 100 -12.92 -4.06 -7.08
C ILE A 100 -13.83 -3.97 -5.87
N SER A 101 -13.82 -2.83 -5.19
CA SER A 101 -14.65 -2.54 -4.02
C SER A 101 -14.57 -3.61 -2.92
N CYS A 102 -13.38 -4.19 -2.73
CA CYS A 102 -13.16 -5.25 -1.75
C CYS A 102 -12.72 -4.68 -0.39
N ASP A 103 -13.10 -5.36 0.70
CA ASP A 103 -12.47 -5.17 2.01
C ASP A 103 -11.26 -6.10 2.13
N MET A 104 -10.07 -5.50 2.17
CA MET A 104 -8.78 -6.21 2.15
C MET A 104 -7.92 -5.86 3.37
N ARG A 105 -8.53 -5.32 4.44
CA ARG A 105 -7.80 -4.96 5.67
C ARG A 105 -7.15 -6.17 6.37
N SER A 106 -7.68 -7.37 6.12
CA SER A 106 -7.15 -8.63 6.64
C SER A 106 -6.48 -9.49 5.56
N PHE A 107 -6.17 -8.90 4.41
CA PHE A 107 -5.42 -9.54 3.34
C PHE A 107 -3.93 -9.34 3.59
N SER A 108 -3.16 -10.42 3.64
CA SER A 108 -1.71 -10.37 3.76
C SER A 108 -1.10 -10.11 2.40
N PHE A 109 -0.70 -8.85 2.15
CA PHE A 109 0.07 -8.51 0.95
C PHE A 109 1.53 -8.93 1.10
N GLY A 110 2.09 -8.69 2.29
CA GLY A 110 3.49 -8.95 2.58
C GLY A 110 3.78 -10.38 3.01
N ALA A 111 5.05 -10.60 3.31
CA ALA A 111 5.59 -11.82 3.87
C ALA A 111 6.45 -11.51 5.11
N ASP A 112 6.84 -12.52 5.88
CA ASP A 112 7.73 -12.33 7.03
C ASP A 112 9.21 -12.24 6.64
N GLN A 113 9.59 -12.66 5.43
CA GLN A 113 10.96 -12.60 4.90
C GLN A 113 10.98 -12.23 3.42
N ALA A 114 12.14 -11.78 2.92
CA ALA A 114 12.30 -11.50 1.50
C ALA A 114 12.21 -12.77 0.61
N SER A 115 12.61 -13.94 1.14
CA SER A 115 12.60 -15.20 0.38
C SER A 115 11.20 -15.73 0.11
N ASN A 116 10.21 -15.29 0.89
CA ASN A 116 8.82 -15.71 0.74
C ASN A 116 7.87 -14.56 0.35
N ALA A 117 8.45 -13.49 -0.23
CA ALA A 117 7.72 -12.36 -0.77
C ALA A 117 6.60 -12.80 -1.73
N ASN A 118 5.49 -12.05 -1.67
CA ASN A 118 4.40 -12.18 -2.64
C ASN A 118 4.65 -11.24 -3.82
N ASP A 119 4.10 -11.61 -4.97
CA ASP A 119 4.31 -10.97 -6.27
C ASP A 119 2.95 -10.59 -6.89
N PHE A 120 2.79 -9.32 -7.23
CA PHE A 120 1.58 -8.77 -7.83
C PHE A 120 1.96 -8.05 -9.13
N GLN A 121 1.71 -8.72 -10.25
CA GLN A 121 2.03 -8.24 -11.59
C GLN A 121 0.75 -7.87 -12.35
N ASP A 122 0.69 -6.66 -12.91
CA ASP A 122 -0.47 -6.18 -13.68
C ASP A 122 -1.79 -6.27 -12.88
N VAL A 123 -1.72 -6.04 -11.58
CA VAL A 123 -2.87 -6.13 -10.66
C VAL A 123 -3.55 -4.77 -10.47
N VAL A 124 -4.87 -4.76 -10.55
CA VAL A 124 -5.68 -3.57 -10.27
C VAL A 124 -6.43 -3.72 -8.95
N PHE A 125 -6.19 -2.80 -8.03
CA PHE A 125 -7.01 -2.58 -6.85
C PHE A 125 -7.83 -1.31 -7.06
N GLU A 126 -9.16 -1.43 -7.14
CA GLU A 126 -10.05 -0.30 -7.32
C GLU A 126 -11.01 -0.18 -6.14
N LYS A 127 -11.04 0.98 -5.47
CA LYS A 127 -11.95 1.28 -4.35
C LYS A 127 -11.88 0.27 -3.21
N CYS A 128 -10.74 -0.41 -3.05
CA CYS A 128 -10.52 -1.37 -1.97
C CYS A 128 -10.21 -0.66 -0.65
N SER A 129 -10.55 -1.32 0.46
CA SER A 129 -10.19 -0.88 1.81
C SER A 129 -8.96 -1.64 2.30
N MET A 130 -7.87 -0.92 2.58
CA MET A 130 -6.55 -1.45 2.95
C MET A 130 -5.90 -0.61 4.07
N GLN A 131 -6.73 0.08 4.88
CA GLN A 131 -6.21 0.96 5.92
C GLN A 131 -5.43 0.17 6.98
N ALA A 132 -4.33 0.76 7.45
CA ALA A 132 -3.41 0.17 8.43
C ALA A 132 -2.82 -1.20 8.00
N SER A 133 -2.85 -1.54 6.71
CA SER A 133 -2.21 -2.76 6.20
C SER A 133 -0.69 -2.58 6.14
N GLY A 134 0.04 -3.52 6.71
CA GLY A 134 1.48 -3.67 6.50
C GLY A 134 1.77 -4.54 5.27
N MET A 135 2.61 -4.04 4.37
CA MET A 135 3.03 -4.72 3.15
C MET A 135 4.55 -4.89 3.17
N ASP A 136 5.00 -5.99 3.77
CA ASP A 136 6.41 -6.34 3.92
C ASP A 136 6.93 -7.13 2.72
N PHE A 137 8.09 -6.75 2.19
CA PHE A 137 8.82 -7.47 1.14
C PHE A 137 8.08 -7.69 -0.18
N VAL A 138 6.87 -7.12 -0.35
CA VAL A 138 6.03 -7.36 -1.52
C VAL A 138 6.65 -6.77 -2.80
N VAL A 139 6.49 -7.49 -3.91
CA VAL A 139 6.79 -6.99 -5.25
C VAL A 139 5.48 -6.58 -5.93
N LEU A 140 5.43 -5.32 -6.36
CA LEU A 140 4.31 -4.69 -7.05
C LEU A 140 4.82 -4.20 -8.40
N GLU A 141 4.54 -4.93 -9.47
CA GLU A 141 4.95 -4.58 -10.84
C GLU A 141 3.72 -4.24 -11.68
N SER A 142 3.70 -3.04 -12.27
CA SER A 142 2.55 -2.54 -13.04
C SER A 142 1.22 -2.54 -12.25
N ALA A 143 1.31 -2.43 -10.92
CA ALA A 143 0.15 -2.44 -10.04
C ALA A 143 -0.57 -1.07 -10.06
N SER A 144 -1.90 -1.10 -9.92
CA SER A 144 -2.73 0.11 -9.91
C SER A 144 -3.58 0.18 -8.65
N PHE A 145 -3.37 1.21 -7.83
CA PHE A 145 -4.21 1.53 -6.69
C PHE A 145 -5.13 2.70 -7.04
N LEU A 146 -6.41 2.41 -7.33
CA LEU A 146 -7.37 3.36 -7.86
C LEU A 146 -8.43 3.71 -6.82
N ASN A 147 -8.31 4.88 -6.19
CA ASN A 147 -9.21 5.36 -5.14
C ASN A 147 -9.36 4.36 -3.98
N CYS A 148 -8.29 3.65 -3.65
CA CYS A 148 -8.22 2.78 -2.49
C CYS A 148 -8.13 3.60 -1.21
N LYS A 149 -8.65 3.04 -0.11
CA LYS A 149 -8.45 3.60 1.23
C LYS A 149 -7.18 3.00 1.83
N LEU A 150 -6.09 3.74 1.73
CA LEU A 150 -4.76 3.35 2.20
C LEU A 150 -4.35 4.07 3.48
N ASP A 151 -5.28 4.70 4.20
CA ASP A 151 -4.95 5.51 5.38
C ASP A 151 -4.08 4.69 6.37
N ARG A 152 -2.88 5.19 6.68
CA ARG A 152 -1.89 4.52 7.55
C ARG A 152 -1.34 3.18 7.04
N ALA A 153 -1.44 2.91 5.74
CA ALA A 153 -0.78 1.74 5.15
C ALA A 153 0.74 1.92 5.14
N GLU A 154 1.46 0.82 5.30
CA GLU A 154 2.93 0.81 5.34
C GLU A 154 3.49 -0.14 4.28
N PHE A 155 4.31 0.37 3.38
CA PHE A 155 5.02 -0.39 2.36
C PHE A 155 6.47 -0.56 2.78
N ARG A 156 6.82 -1.68 3.42
CA ARG A 156 8.14 -1.88 4.06
C ARG A 156 9.00 -2.86 3.28
N GLN A 157 10.24 -2.47 2.99
CA GLN A 157 11.18 -3.24 2.16
C GLN A 157 10.56 -3.73 0.85
N VAL A 158 9.67 -2.92 0.26
CA VAL A 158 8.92 -3.29 -0.94
C VAL A 158 9.72 -2.99 -2.20
N THR A 159 9.34 -3.64 -3.29
CA THR A 159 9.74 -3.24 -4.64
C THR A 159 8.49 -2.85 -5.42
N ILE A 160 8.35 -1.57 -5.76
CA ILE A 160 7.24 -1.02 -6.54
C ILE A 160 7.80 -0.52 -7.87
N LEU A 161 7.38 -1.14 -8.97
CA LEU A 161 7.85 -0.87 -10.33
C LEU A 161 6.67 -0.51 -11.22
N HIS A 162 6.80 0.54 -12.02
CA HIS A 162 5.84 0.90 -13.08
C HIS A 162 4.37 1.00 -12.60
N SER A 163 4.18 1.28 -11.31
CA SER A 163 2.89 1.23 -10.64
C SER A 163 2.32 2.63 -10.46
N LYS A 164 1.01 2.72 -10.22
CA LYS A 164 0.33 4.01 -10.04
C LYS A 164 -0.57 4.05 -8.82
N PHE A 165 -0.62 5.22 -8.21
CA PHE A 165 -1.52 5.56 -7.12
C PHE A 165 -2.42 6.72 -7.53
N VAL A 166 -3.73 6.52 -7.44
CA VAL A 166 -4.75 7.52 -7.77
C VAL A 166 -5.69 7.68 -6.58
N GLY A 167 -6.00 8.92 -6.22
CA GLY A 167 -6.85 9.25 -5.08
C GLY A 167 -6.05 9.67 -3.84
N LYS A 168 -6.64 9.54 -2.65
CA LYS A 168 -6.05 10.05 -1.41
C LYS A 168 -5.07 9.03 -0.80
N LEU A 169 -3.85 9.49 -0.48
CA LEU A 169 -2.87 8.82 0.35
C LEU A 169 -2.71 9.67 1.63
N ASP A 170 -3.16 9.13 2.76
CA ASP A 170 -3.17 9.83 4.05
C ASP A 170 -2.32 9.04 5.03
N ASP A 171 -1.26 9.65 5.56
CA ASP A 171 -0.38 9.01 6.54
C ASP A 171 0.22 7.68 6.01
N VAL A 172 0.50 7.60 4.70
CA VAL A 172 1.06 6.40 4.07
C VAL A 172 2.58 6.42 4.21
N VAL A 173 3.16 5.29 4.61
CA VAL A 173 4.61 5.17 4.77
C VAL A 173 5.17 4.29 3.65
N PHE A 174 6.08 4.83 2.86
CA PHE A 174 6.88 4.08 1.90
C PHE A 174 8.28 3.87 2.48
N GLY A 175 8.52 2.68 3.02
CA GLY A 175 9.78 2.25 3.65
C GLY A 175 9.81 2.37 5.18
N ARG A 176 10.98 2.14 5.79
CA ARG A 176 11.25 2.28 7.24
C ARG A 176 12.77 2.42 7.46
N ASP A 177 13.20 3.30 8.37
CA ASP A 177 14.64 3.53 8.61
C ASP A 177 15.32 2.37 9.36
N TYR A 178 14.58 1.55 10.10
CA TYR A 178 15.14 0.41 10.85
C TYR A 178 15.29 -0.88 10.03
N THR A 179 15.00 -0.86 8.72
CA THR A 179 15.09 -2.05 7.88
C THR A 179 16.45 -2.18 7.21
N ASP A 180 16.98 -3.40 7.15
CA ASP A 180 18.32 -3.70 6.58
C ASP A 180 18.49 -3.29 5.11
N LYS A 181 17.39 -3.20 4.36
CA LYS A 181 17.39 -2.81 2.94
C LYS A 181 16.32 -1.76 2.68
N PRO A 182 16.60 -0.79 1.79
CA PRO A 182 15.64 0.23 1.42
C PRO A 182 14.45 -0.36 0.66
N SER A 183 13.31 0.34 0.71
CA SER A 183 12.25 0.12 -0.28
C SER A 183 12.67 0.73 -1.61
N ARG A 184 12.17 0.19 -2.72
CA ARG A 184 12.46 0.68 -4.07
C ARG A 184 11.21 1.08 -4.78
N LEU A 185 11.15 2.33 -5.23
CA LEU A 185 10.10 2.88 -6.09
C LEU A 185 10.75 3.31 -7.41
N GLN A 186 10.41 2.63 -8.51
CA GLN A 186 10.88 2.98 -9.84
C GLN A 186 9.70 3.19 -10.78
N ALA A 187 9.71 4.31 -11.51
CA ALA A 187 8.65 4.66 -12.45
C ALA A 187 7.26 4.63 -11.81
N VAL A 188 7.15 5.09 -10.56
CA VAL A 188 5.88 5.15 -9.82
C VAL A 188 5.17 6.45 -10.14
N ASP A 189 3.89 6.36 -10.50
CA ASP A 189 3.05 7.49 -10.87
C ASP A 189 2.13 7.90 -9.72
N PHE A 190 2.38 9.11 -9.19
CA PHE A 190 1.51 9.79 -8.22
C PHE A 190 0.75 10.98 -8.82
N GLY A 191 0.75 11.17 -10.14
CA GLY A 191 0.19 12.36 -10.81
C GLY A 191 -1.23 12.70 -10.39
N LYS A 192 -2.07 11.67 -10.21
CA LYS A 192 -3.47 11.82 -9.77
C LYS A 192 -3.68 11.48 -8.29
N ALA A 193 -2.62 11.44 -7.50
CA ALA A 193 -2.69 11.26 -6.06
C ALA A 193 -2.84 12.61 -5.34
N THR A 194 -3.54 12.60 -4.21
CA THR A 194 -3.42 13.64 -3.19
C THR A 194 -2.70 13.02 -2.01
N ILE A 195 -1.54 13.55 -1.66
CA ILE A 195 -0.65 12.99 -0.65
C ILE A 195 -0.65 13.94 0.55
N ASN A 196 -1.03 13.44 1.72
CA ASN A 196 -0.93 14.18 2.98
C ASN A 196 -0.22 13.29 4.01
N PHE A 197 0.66 13.91 4.79
CA PHE A 197 1.38 13.29 5.91
C PHE A 197 2.09 11.98 5.55
N SER A 198 2.37 11.75 4.27
CA SER A 198 3.00 10.52 3.79
C SER A 198 4.49 10.74 3.68
N ILE A 199 5.26 9.71 4.01
CA ILE A 199 6.72 9.79 4.15
C ILE A 199 7.42 8.65 3.40
N PHE A 200 8.69 8.87 3.07
CA PHE A 200 9.50 7.93 2.27
C PHE A 200 10.82 7.50 2.97
N PRO A 201 10.78 7.04 4.24
CA PRO A 201 11.95 6.56 4.98
C PRO A 201 12.71 5.49 4.23
N ASN A 202 14.05 5.57 4.24
CA ASN A 202 14.96 4.58 3.65
C ASN A 202 14.45 4.03 2.31
N THR A 203 14.15 4.94 1.38
CA THR A 203 13.55 4.59 0.09
C THR A 203 14.38 5.11 -1.07
N HIS A 204 14.67 4.20 -2.00
CA HIS A 204 15.32 4.51 -3.26
C HIS A 204 14.27 4.80 -4.32
N VAL A 205 14.37 5.98 -4.91
CA VAL A 205 13.38 6.48 -5.88
C VAL A 205 14.06 6.79 -7.21
N SER A 206 13.46 6.35 -8.32
CA SER A 206 13.84 6.79 -9.67
C SER A 206 12.61 6.93 -10.55
N ASP A 207 12.64 7.90 -11.47
CA ASP A 207 11.61 8.13 -12.49
C ASP A 207 10.18 8.32 -11.95
N VAL A 208 10.03 8.88 -10.74
CA VAL A 208 8.71 9.13 -10.15
C VAL A 208 8.00 10.31 -10.80
N THR A 209 6.71 10.12 -11.11
CA THR A 209 5.83 11.22 -11.51
C THR A 209 5.20 11.83 -10.26
N ALA A 210 5.51 13.09 -9.99
CA ALA A 210 4.95 13.85 -8.87
C ALA A 210 3.45 14.15 -9.08
N PRO A 211 2.68 14.38 -8.00
CA PRO A 211 1.29 14.85 -8.11
C PRO A 211 1.14 16.11 -8.96
N GLU A 212 0.06 16.18 -9.75
CA GLU A 212 -0.29 17.33 -10.59
C GLU A 212 -0.69 18.57 -9.77
N ASN A 213 -1.01 18.39 -8.49
CA ASN A 213 -1.42 19.47 -7.60
C ASN A 213 -0.24 20.42 -7.33
N PRO A 214 -0.34 21.73 -7.66
CA PRO A 214 0.77 22.67 -7.53
C PRO A 214 1.22 22.95 -6.09
N LYS A 215 0.45 22.54 -5.08
CA LYS A 215 0.82 22.62 -3.66
C LYS A 215 1.62 21.41 -3.17
N ILE A 216 1.78 20.39 -4.01
CA ILE A 216 2.45 19.15 -3.66
C ILE A 216 3.74 19.05 -4.48
N HIS A 217 4.87 18.93 -3.79
CA HIS A 217 6.21 19.06 -4.37
C HIS A 217 7.03 17.81 -4.09
N ALA A 218 7.60 17.22 -5.14
CA ALA A 218 8.63 16.20 -4.97
C ALA A 218 9.97 16.88 -4.60
N ILE A 219 10.63 16.35 -3.58
CA ILE A 219 11.87 16.87 -3.00
C ILE A 219 12.93 15.77 -3.04
N SER A 220 13.99 15.97 -3.82
CA SER A 220 15.09 15.00 -4.04
C SER A 220 16.19 15.01 -2.98
N ARG A 221 16.13 16.00 -2.07
CA ARG A 221 17.06 16.22 -0.96
C ARG A 221 16.29 16.47 0.34
N TYR A 222 15.33 15.59 0.61
CA TYR A 222 14.28 15.80 1.62
C TYR A 222 14.84 16.03 3.02
N LYS A 223 15.80 15.21 3.45
CA LYS A 223 16.49 15.37 4.73
C LYS A 223 17.10 16.76 4.91
N GLU A 224 17.81 17.26 3.89
CA GLU A 224 18.42 18.58 3.94
C GLU A 224 17.39 19.71 3.87
N PHE A 225 16.31 19.52 3.12
CA PHE A 225 15.19 20.45 3.07
C PHE A 225 14.56 20.65 4.45
N ILE A 226 14.25 19.56 5.15
CA ILE A 226 13.68 19.62 6.50
C ILE A 226 14.69 20.23 7.49
N ALA A 227 15.96 19.85 7.42
CA ALA A 227 17.01 20.41 8.28
C ALA A 227 17.20 21.93 8.06
N ASP A 228 17.12 22.42 6.82
CA ASP A 228 17.20 23.85 6.50
C ASP A 228 16.00 24.62 7.07
N LEU A 229 14.80 24.05 6.96
CA LEU A 229 13.58 24.66 7.49
C LEU A 229 13.58 24.67 9.01
N ASP A 230 13.99 23.57 9.66
CA ASP A 230 14.12 23.49 11.11
C ASP A 230 15.13 24.50 11.66
N ARG A 231 16.31 24.63 11.03
CA ARG A 231 17.31 25.65 11.40
C ARG A 231 16.77 27.06 11.27
N ALA A 232 15.95 27.34 10.25
CA ALA A 232 15.31 28.64 10.10
C ALA A 232 14.33 28.91 11.26
N ILE A 233 13.51 27.93 11.64
CA ILE A 233 12.57 28.04 12.76
C ILE A 233 13.31 28.25 14.09
N GLN A 234 14.41 27.54 14.32
CA GLN A 234 15.23 27.71 15.52
C GLN A 234 15.86 29.11 15.59
N ALA A 235 16.27 29.68 14.44
CA ALA A 235 16.83 31.02 14.37
C ALA A 235 15.77 32.13 14.51
N ASP A 236 14.52 31.84 14.15
CA ASP A 236 13.40 32.77 14.21
C ASP A 236 12.11 32.06 14.65
N PRO A 237 11.78 32.07 15.96
CA PRO A 237 10.54 31.51 16.50
C PRO A 237 9.26 32.16 15.94
N GLY A 238 9.37 33.27 15.20
CA GLY A 238 8.28 33.86 14.43
C GLY A 238 7.86 33.01 13.22
N LEU A 239 8.65 32.01 12.81
CA LEU A 239 8.34 31.10 11.71
C LEU A 239 7.49 29.89 12.14
N GLY A 240 7.66 29.40 13.36
CA GLY A 240 6.93 28.22 13.85
C GLY A 240 7.16 28.02 15.35
N ASP A 241 6.27 27.25 15.99
CA ASP A 241 6.31 27.00 17.43
C ASP A 241 6.87 25.61 17.79
N VAL A 242 7.08 24.74 16.80
CA VAL A 242 7.50 23.36 17.00
C VAL A 242 8.76 23.08 16.19
N ALA A 243 9.73 22.39 16.79
CA ALA A 243 10.88 21.87 16.08
C ALA A 243 10.42 20.74 15.14
N LEU A 244 10.66 20.91 13.84
CA LEU A 244 10.31 19.95 12.81
C LEU A 244 11.12 18.67 12.94
N THR A 245 12.35 18.75 13.45
CA THR A 245 13.19 17.58 13.76
C THR A 245 12.58 16.66 14.84
N GLY A 246 11.62 17.14 15.63
CA GLY A 246 10.86 16.31 16.57
C GLY A 246 9.62 15.65 15.95
N ILE A 247 9.16 16.13 14.79
CA ILE A 247 7.97 15.64 14.08
C ILE A 247 8.42 14.71 12.95
N PHE A 248 9.33 15.21 12.12
CA PHE A 248 10.08 14.48 11.13
C PHE A 248 11.38 14.00 11.80
N THR A 249 11.25 13.03 12.71
CA THR A 249 12.39 12.55 13.52
C THR A 249 13.47 11.93 12.65
N SER A 250 14.67 11.81 13.22
CA SER A 250 15.73 10.98 12.65
C SER A 250 15.33 9.51 12.46
N GLU A 251 14.23 9.02 13.03
CA GLU A 251 13.74 7.65 12.80
C GLU A 251 12.84 7.54 11.54
N TYR A 252 12.41 8.66 10.98
CA TYR A 252 11.58 8.70 9.77
C TYR A 252 12.26 9.39 8.59
N THR A 253 13.36 10.10 8.81
CA THR A 253 14.08 10.84 7.76
C THR A 253 15.59 10.64 7.76
N ALA A 254 16.15 9.72 8.56
CA ALA A 254 17.62 9.57 8.62
C ALA A 254 18.20 9.22 7.26
N ASP A 255 17.51 8.34 6.53
CA ASP A 255 17.93 7.85 5.22
C ASP A 255 16.96 8.23 4.09
N SER A 256 16.02 9.15 4.38
CA SER A 256 15.11 9.72 3.37
C SER A 256 15.79 10.79 2.52
N ASN A 257 16.34 10.39 1.37
CA ASN A 257 16.78 11.38 0.39
C ASN A 257 15.62 11.94 -0.44
N PHE A 258 14.50 11.23 -0.54
CA PHE A 258 13.31 11.67 -1.27
C PHE A 258 12.13 11.95 -0.34
N GLY A 259 11.25 12.88 -0.73
CA GLY A 259 9.97 13.12 -0.07
C GLY A 259 8.98 13.80 -1.01
N ILE A 260 7.69 13.67 -0.70
CA ILE A 260 6.64 14.44 -1.35
C ILE A 260 6.00 15.34 -0.30
N VAL A 261 6.20 16.65 -0.43
CA VAL A 261 5.77 17.67 0.52
C VAL A 261 4.47 18.29 0.03
N ASN A 262 3.43 18.19 0.84
CA ASN A 262 2.22 18.99 0.67
C ASN A 262 2.31 20.23 1.56
N GLU A 263 2.22 21.42 0.96
CA GLU A 263 2.22 22.69 1.70
C GLU A 263 1.16 22.74 2.81
N ASP A 264 0.01 22.11 2.58
CA ASP A 264 -1.10 22.16 3.51
C ASP A 264 -0.80 21.39 4.82
N ASP A 265 0.10 20.40 4.79
CA ASP A 265 0.54 19.63 5.98
C ASP A 265 1.32 20.49 6.98
N PHE A 266 1.90 21.60 6.52
CA PHE A 266 2.72 22.50 7.35
C PHE A 266 1.92 23.63 7.99
N ARG A 267 0.65 23.83 7.62
CA ARG A 267 -0.17 24.95 8.11
C ARG A 267 -0.40 24.95 9.61
N GLU A 268 -0.41 23.77 10.23
CA GLU A 268 -0.55 23.63 11.68
C GLU A 268 0.79 23.74 12.41
N LEU A 269 1.91 23.64 11.67
CA LEU A 269 3.26 23.65 12.22
C LEU A 269 3.93 25.03 12.10
N LEU A 270 3.57 25.79 11.06
CA LEU A 270 4.20 27.05 10.70
C LEU A 270 3.24 28.23 10.87
N LYS A 271 3.78 29.35 11.35
CA LYS A 271 3.12 30.65 11.35
C LYS A 271 3.07 31.22 9.93
N PRO A 272 2.31 32.29 9.63
CA PRO A 272 2.26 32.90 8.30
C PRO A 272 3.64 33.21 7.70
N LYS A 273 4.56 33.76 8.52
CA LYS A 273 5.95 34.02 8.11
C LYS A 273 6.72 32.73 7.78
N GLY A 274 6.45 31.65 8.50
CA GLY A 274 6.99 30.32 8.23
C GLY A 274 6.45 29.73 6.91
N MET A 275 5.16 29.91 6.63
CA MET A 275 4.57 29.51 5.35
C MET A 275 5.18 30.27 4.17
N GLU A 276 5.46 31.57 4.31
CA GLU A 276 6.19 32.34 3.30
C GLU A 276 7.62 31.79 3.10
N ARG A 277 8.31 31.43 4.20
CA ARG A 277 9.63 30.81 4.13
C ARG A 277 9.59 29.45 3.44
N LEU A 278 8.60 28.62 3.75
CA LEU A 278 8.38 27.32 3.10
C LEU A 278 8.17 27.51 1.59
N ALA A 279 7.31 28.45 1.18
CA ALA A 279 7.06 28.74 -0.23
C ALA A 279 8.33 29.20 -0.97
N GLN A 280 9.18 30.04 -0.34
CA GLN A 280 10.48 30.42 -0.89
C GLN A 280 11.40 29.21 -1.07
N MET A 281 11.43 28.31 -0.09
CA MET A 281 12.21 27.08 -0.18
C MET A 281 11.68 26.19 -1.31
N LEU A 282 10.38 25.96 -1.41
CA LEU A 282 9.77 25.13 -2.46
C LEU A 282 9.93 25.71 -3.88
N ALA A 283 10.14 27.02 -4.01
CA ALA A 283 10.46 27.66 -5.29
C ALA A 283 11.94 27.49 -5.69
N ASP A 284 12.83 27.13 -4.76
CA ASP A 284 14.26 26.98 -5.01
C ASP A 284 14.56 25.67 -5.77
N PRO A 285 15.14 25.75 -6.99
CA PRO A 285 15.44 24.58 -7.80
C PRO A 285 16.38 23.56 -7.14
N ARG A 286 17.15 23.94 -6.12
CA ARG A 286 18.09 23.04 -5.44
C ARG A 286 17.43 21.82 -4.78
N TRP A 287 16.12 21.84 -4.62
CA TRP A 287 15.34 20.78 -3.97
C TRP A 287 14.62 19.85 -4.94
N LYS A 288 14.56 20.15 -6.24
CA LYS A 288 13.70 19.46 -7.23
C LYS A 288 14.45 18.52 -8.19
N ASN A 289 15.78 18.45 -8.09
CA ASN A 289 16.66 17.72 -9.00
C ASN A 289 17.23 16.45 -8.36
#